data_AF-A0A945YQY6-F1
#
_entry.id   AF-A0A945YQY6-F1
#
_cell.length_a   1.000
_cell.length_b   1.000
_cell.length_c   1.000
_cell.angle_alpha   90.00
_cell.angle_beta   90.00
_cell.angle_gamma   90.00
#
_symmetry.space_group_name_H-M   'P 1'
#
loop_
_entity.id
_entity.type
_entity.pdbx_description
1 polymer ?
#
loop_
_entity_poly.entity_id
_entity_poly.type
_entity_poly.pdbx_seq_one_letter_code
_entity_poly.pdbx_strand_id
1 'polypeptide(L)'
;MKNWLKVFLFAGIVGLAAIAYMWFFMYNKPHTDYDKATPDFIISANECYNHFYNGQESPDKAFTGKVLQLHGFLTSVDDLDSTAVIVFTYNEGMFGDEGIRCTLLPTYKDEGLNFDKSKSITIKGFCSGYNDTDVILEHCSIIN
;
A
#
# COMPACT_ATOMS: atom_id res chain seq x y z
N MET A 1 -53.38 8.81 22.29
CA MET A 1 -52.06 8.14 22.20
C MET A 1 -51.00 9.10 22.67
N LYS A 2 -50.37 8.86 23.83
CA LYS A 2 -49.44 9.80 24.46
C LYS A 2 -48.28 10.12 23.50
N ASN A 3 -48.02 11.41 23.27
CA ASN A 3 -47.06 11.90 22.28
C ASN A 3 -45.62 11.40 22.50
N TRP A 4 -45.24 11.06 23.73
CA TRP A 4 -43.95 10.48 24.07
C TRP A 4 -43.63 9.17 23.33
N LEU A 5 -44.63 8.34 23.03
CA LEU A 5 -44.45 7.05 22.39
C LEU A 5 -44.11 7.23 20.90
N LYS A 6 -44.66 8.28 20.28
CA LYS A 6 -44.34 8.67 18.90
C LYS A 6 -42.90 9.19 18.80
N VAL A 7 -42.43 9.92 19.82
CA VAL A 7 -41.05 10.41 19.89
C VAL A 7 -40.06 9.25 20.03
N PHE A 8 -40.34 8.28 20.91
CA PHE A 8 -39.50 7.08 21.06
C PHE A 8 -39.49 6.22 19.78
N LEU A 9 -40.64 6.05 19.13
CA LEU A 9 -40.72 5.32 17.87
C LEU A 9 -39.89 5.99 16.77
N PHE A 10 -39.99 7.33 16.65
CA PHE A 10 -39.22 8.10 15.69
C PHE A 10 -37.72 8.02 15.95
N ALA A 11 -37.29 8.16 17.21
CA ALA A 11 -35.89 8.02 17.60
C ALA A 11 -35.33 6.62 17.27
N GLY A 12 -36.13 5.56 17.47
CA GLY A 12 -35.76 4.20 17.11
C GLY A 12 -35.55 4.01 15.60
N ILE A 13 -36.43 4.59 14.77
CA ILE A 13 -36.31 4.55 13.31
C ILE A 13 -35.05 5.28 12.83
N VAL A 14 -34.78 6.47 13.38
CA VAL A 14 -33.58 7.26 13.03
C VAL A 14 -32.31 6.52 13.44
N GLY A 15 -32.29 5.90 14.62
CA GLY A 15 -31.17 5.07 15.09
C GLY A 15 -30.89 3.88 14.16
N LEU A 16 -31.93 3.16 13.75
CA LEU A 16 -31.81 2.05 12.80
C LEU A 16 -31.30 2.49 11.43
N ALA A 17 -31.77 3.64 10.93
CA ALA A 17 -31.30 4.19 9.66
C ALA A 17 -29.81 4.59 9.72
N ALA A 18 -29.35 5.16 10.83
CA ALA A 18 -27.94 5.49 11.03
C ALA A 18 -27.04 4.24 11.07
N ILE A 19 -27.48 3.16 11.73
CA ILE A 19 -26.77 1.88 11.77
C ILE A 19 -26.70 1.26 10.37
N ALA A 20 -27.80 1.24 9.63
CA ALA A 20 -27.83 0.72 8.27
C ALA A 20 -26.93 1.52 7.32
N TYR A 21 -26.90 2.85 7.45
CA TYR A 21 -26.02 3.72 6.67
C TYR A 21 -24.54 3.48 6.96
N MET A 22 -24.16 3.38 8.24
CA MET A 22 -22.79 3.04 8.63
C MET A 22 -22.38 1.66 8.11
N TRP A 23 -23.26 0.66 8.21
CA TRP A 23 -22.99 -0.68 7.70
C TRP A 23 -22.76 -0.67 6.19
N PHE A 24 -23.62 0.00 5.43
CA PHE A 24 -23.46 0.13 3.98
C PHE A 24 -22.15 0.82 3.59
N PHE A 25 -21.78 1.90 4.27
CA PHE A 25 -20.55 2.66 3.96
C PHE A 25 -19.26 1.90 4.35
N MET A 26 -19.30 1.09 5.41
CA MET A 26 -18.15 0.29 5.83
C MET A 26 -17.97 -0.98 4.98
N TYR A 27 -19.05 -1.67 4.61
CA TYR A 27 -18.96 -2.90 3.83
C TYR A 27 -18.83 -2.68 2.33
N ASN A 28 -19.41 -1.61 1.79
CA ASN A 28 -19.35 -1.32 0.36
C ASN A 28 -18.20 -0.37 0.00
N LYS A 29 -17.07 -0.49 0.70
CA LYS A 29 -15.83 0.13 0.22
C LYS A 29 -15.42 -0.63 -1.04
N PRO A 30 -15.36 0.02 -2.22
CA PRO A 30 -14.87 -0.64 -3.42
C PRO A 30 -13.47 -1.17 -3.12
N HIS A 31 -13.28 -2.48 -3.19
CA HIS A 31 -11.96 -3.07 -3.11
C HIS A 31 -11.21 -2.63 -4.36
N THR A 32 -10.28 -1.70 -4.20
CA THR A 32 -9.40 -1.27 -5.29
C THR A 32 -8.59 -2.49 -5.72
N ASP A 33 -8.80 -2.92 -6.96
CA ASP A 33 -7.97 -3.94 -7.58
C ASP A 33 -6.64 -3.29 -7.98
N TYR A 34 -5.68 -3.32 -7.05
CA TYR A 34 -4.36 -2.70 -7.24
C TYR A 34 -3.56 -3.33 -8.38
N ASP A 35 -3.84 -4.59 -8.72
CA ASP A 35 -3.24 -5.27 -9.88
C ASP A 35 -3.67 -4.61 -11.20
N LYS A 36 -4.93 -4.17 -11.29
CA LYS A 36 -5.46 -3.43 -12.46
C LYS A 36 -5.36 -1.92 -12.36
N ALA A 37 -4.95 -1.37 -11.22
CA ALA A 37 -4.85 0.07 -11.04
C ALA A 37 -3.80 0.67 -11.98
N THR A 38 -4.11 1.84 -12.53
CA THR A 38 -3.14 2.64 -13.30
C THR A 38 -2.16 3.31 -12.33
N PRO A 39 -0.85 3.26 -12.59
CA PRO A 39 0.11 3.96 -11.74
C PRO A 39 -0.13 5.46 -11.81
N ASP A 40 -0.20 6.10 -10.65
CA ASP A 40 -0.22 7.56 -10.53
C ASP A 40 1.14 8.15 -10.92
N PHE A 41 2.23 7.42 -10.63
CA PHE A 41 3.60 7.81 -10.91
C PHE A 41 4.44 6.64 -11.43
N ILE A 42 5.36 6.94 -12.34
CA ILE A 42 6.38 6.02 -12.83
C ILE A 42 7.74 6.66 -12.52
N ILE A 43 8.51 6.03 -11.64
CA ILE A 43 9.76 6.59 -11.11
C ILE A 43 10.77 5.48 -10.83
N SER A 44 12.06 5.79 -10.70
CA SER A 44 13.03 4.79 -10.24
C SER A 44 12.87 4.52 -8.74
N ALA A 45 13.17 3.29 -8.31
CA ALA A 45 13.14 2.94 -6.89
C ALA A 45 14.14 3.78 -6.07
N ASN A 46 15.29 4.15 -6.65
CA ASN A 46 16.28 5.00 -5.98
C ASN A 46 15.77 6.42 -5.76
N GLU A 47 15.15 7.03 -6.78
CA GLU A 47 14.55 8.37 -6.64
C GLU A 47 13.38 8.35 -5.65
N CYS A 48 12.54 7.31 -5.68
CA CYS A 48 11.46 7.13 -4.72
C CYS A 48 12.00 7.09 -3.28
N TYR A 49 13.03 6.29 -2.99
CA TYR A 49 13.62 6.23 -1.66
C TYR A 49 14.24 7.56 -1.23
N ASN A 50 15.05 8.18 -2.09
CA ASN A 50 15.71 9.46 -1.81
C ASN A 50 14.73 10.60 -1.56
N HIS A 51 13.51 10.50 -2.11
CA HIS A 51 12.44 11.44 -1.87
C HIS A 51 12.00 11.46 -0.41
N PHE A 52 11.82 10.28 0.20
CA PHE A 52 11.48 10.15 1.61
C PHE A 52 12.69 10.40 2.52
N TYR A 53 13.85 9.81 2.19
CA TYR A 53 15.04 9.84 3.03
C TYR A 53 15.60 11.26 3.27
N ASN A 54 15.66 12.10 2.24
CA ASN A 54 16.29 13.41 2.36
C ASN A 54 15.42 14.47 3.05
N GLY A 55 14.24 14.07 3.59
CA GLY A 55 13.33 14.99 4.26
C GLY A 55 13.03 16.22 3.42
N GLN A 56 12.94 16.06 2.08
CA GLN A 56 12.49 17.14 1.21
C GLN A 56 11.02 17.40 1.57
N GLU A 57 10.80 18.25 2.58
CA GLU A 57 9.50 18.77 2.96
C GLU A 57 8.94 19.60 1.79
N SER A 58 8.28 18.89 0.89
CA SER A 58 6.91 19.09 0.49
C SER A 58 6.73 18.25 -0.76
N PRO A 59 6.65 16.92 -0.57
CA PRO A 59 5.32 16.35 -0.59
C PRO A 59 5.23 15.01 0.17
N ASP A 60 5.04 15.08 1.49
CA ASP A 60 4.44 13.97 2.29
C ASP A 60 3.06 13.51 1.76
N LYS A 61 2.58 14.12 0.66
CA LYS A 61 1.38 13.81 -0.13
C LYS A 61 1.61 13.29 -1.55
N ALA A 62 2.83 13.28 -2.11
CA ALA A 62 2.97 12.96 -3.54
C ALA A 62 2.76 11.47 -3.79
N PHE A 63 3.39 10.62 -2.98
CA PHE A 63 3.41 9.17 -3.22
C PHE A 63 2.59 8.38 -2.20
N THR A 64 2.51 8.83 -0.94
CA THR A 64 1.68 8.18 0.07
C THR A 64 0.22 8.15 -0.38
N GLY A 65 -0.39 6.96 -0.37
CA GLY A 65 -1.75 6.75 -0.85
C GLY A 65 -1.87 6.66 -2.38
N LYS A 66 -0.76 6.57 -3.11
CA LYS A 66 -0.73 6.43 -4.57
C LYS A 66 -0.25 5.06 -5.01
N VAL A 67 -0.61 4.69 -6.23
CA VAL A 67 -0.05 3.53 -6.92
C VAL A 67 1.20 3.99 -7.66
N LEU A 68 2.35 3.44 -7.27
CA LEU A 68 3.64 3.73 -7.88
C LEU A 68 4.04 2.57 -8.79
N GLN A 69 4.59 2.89 -9.95
CA GLN A 69 5.37 1.96 -10.74
C GLN A 69 6.85 2.28 -10.53
N LEU A 70 7.57 1.34 -9.94
CA LEU A 70 8.99 1.46 -9.64
C LEU A 70 9.80 0.58 -10.56
N HIS A 71 10.96 1.07 -10.99
CA HIS A 71 11.96 0.25 -11.68
C HIS A 71 13.30 0.31 -10.92
N GLY A 72 13.98 -0.83 -10.81
CA GLY A 72 15.27 -0.90 -10.14
C GLY A 72 15.79 -2.33 -9.97
N PHE A 73 16.91 -2.45 -9.27
CA PHE A 73 17.54 -3.73 -8.95
C PHE A 73 17.21 -4.15 -7.52
N LEU A 74 16.72 -5.37 -7.37
CA LEU A 74 16.39 -5.94 -6.07
C LEU A 74 17.66 -6.45 -5.37
N THR A 75 17.73 -6.22 -4.06
CA THR A 75 18.86 -6.65 -3.21
C THR A 75 18.57 -8.00 -2.56
N SER A 76 17.36 -8.15 -2.02
CA SER A 76 16.92 -9.33 -1.29
C SER A 76 15.41 -9.55 -1.44
N VAL A 77 14.98 -10.75 -1.02
CA VAL A 77 13.57 -11.15 -0.95
C VAL A 77 13.38 -11.95 0.33
N ASP A 78 12.35 -11.58 1.08
CA ASP A 78 11.92 -12.25 2.30
C ASP A 78 10.69 -13.11 1.97
N ASP A 79 10.78 -14.43 2.20
CA ASP A 79 9.65 -15.36 2.06
C ASP A 79 8.78 -15.29 3.33
N LEU A 80 7.52 -14.90 3.15
CA LEU A 80 6.52 -14.80 4.22
C LEU A 80 5.38 -15.79 3.95
N ASP A 81 5.64 -17.10 4.00
CA ASP A 81 4.69 -18.23 3.87
C ASP A 81 3.61 -18.09 2.78
N SER A 82 2.63 -17.20 2.97
CA SER A 82 1.55 -16.82 2.05
C SER A 82 1.92 -15.74 1.00
N THR A 83 3.00 -14.99 1.20
CA THR A 83 3.46 -13.91 0.31
C THR A 83 4.98 -13.78 0.34
N ALA A 84 5.54 -12.84 -0.41
CA ALA A 84 6.95 -12.48 -0.36
C ALA A 84 7.10 -10.96 -0.34
N VAL A 85 8.16 -10.48 0.31
CA VAL A 85 8.56 -9.07 0.32
C VAL A 85 9.84 -8.94 -0.48
N ILE A 86 9.81 -8.17 -1.55
CA ILE A 86 11.03 -7.85 -2.31
C ILE A 86 11.60 -6.53 -1.78
N VAL A 87 12.92 -6.42 -1.74
CA VAL A 87 13.62 -5.30 -1.09
C VAL A 87 14.58 -4.63 -2.06
N PHE A 88 14.49 -3.30 -2.15
CA PHE A 88 15.47 -2.43 -2.78
C PHE A 88 16.26 -1.70 -1.69
N THR A 89 17.46 -2.15 -1.37
CA THR A 89 18.31 -1.50 -0.34
C THR A 89 19.07 -0.32 -0.93
N TYR A 90 19.04 0.84 -0.26
CA TYR A 90 19.77 2.04 -0.67
C TYR A 90 20.65 2.65 0.42
N ASN A 91 20.43 2.30 1.68
CA ASN A 91 21.25 2.72 2.80
C ASN A 91 21.38 1.60 3.85
N GLU A 92 22.30 1.75 4.79
CA GLU A 92 22.48 0.83 5.92
C GLU A 92 22.37 1.60 7.23
N GLY A 93 21.33 1.28 8.00
CA GLY A 93 21.04 1.87 9.30
C GLY A 93 21.58 1.05 10.46
N MET A 94 21.41 1.55 11.69
CA MET A 94 21.84 0.83 12.90
C MET A 94 21.15 -0.53 13.09
N PHE A 95 19.99 -0.73 12.46
CA PHE A 95 19.18 -1.94 12.57
C PHE A 95 19.15 -2.77 11.27
N GLY A 96 20.02 -2.44 10.30
CA GLY A 96 20.17 -3.15 9.03
C GLY A 96 19.84 -2.30 7.82
N ASP A 97 19.62 -2.97 6.70
CA ASP A 97 19.29 -2.38 5.40
C ASP A 97 18.05 -1.47 5.45
N GLU A 98 18.19 -0.27 4.87
CA GLU A 98 17.15 0.73 4.68
C GLU A 98 16.87 0.91 3.19
N GLY A 99 15.59 0.99 2.82
CA GLY A 99 15.24 1.02 1.41
C GLY A 99 13.75 1.04 1.12
N ILE A 100 13.34 0.25 0.12
CA ILE A 100 11.94 0.07 -0.25
C ILE A 100 11.56 -1.39 -0.06
N ARG A 101 10.53 -1.64 0.75
CA ARG A 101 9.95 -2.96 1.00
C ARG A 101 8.62 -3.10 0.29
N CYS A 102 8.54 -4.04 -0.63
CA CYS A 102 7.39 -4.22 -1.50
C CYS A 102 6.75 -5.57 -1.24
N THR A 103 5.59 -5.57 -0.57
CA THR A 103 4.82 -6.79 -0.31
C THR A 103 4.07 -7.20 -1.57
N LEU A 104 4.42 -8.35 -2.13
CA LEU A 104 3.80 -8.88 -3.35
C LEU A 104 2.36 -9.33 -3.08
N LEU A 105 1.52 -9.27 -4.11
CA LEU A 105 0.29 -10.06 -4.14
C LEU A 105 0.67 -11.55 -4.22
N PRO A 106 -0.09 -12.46 -3.57
CA PRO A 106 0.24 -13.88 -3.53
C PRO A 106 0.51 -14.51 -4.91
N THR A 107 -0.19 -14.05 -5.95
CA THR A 107 -0.03 -14.49 -7.34
C THR A 107 1.38 -14.26 -7.90
N TYR A 108 2.11 -13.26 -7.41
CA TYR A 108 3.47 -12.93 -7.85
C TYR A 108 4.56 -13.48 -6.90
N LYS A 109 4.19 -14.21 -5.84
CA LYS A 109 5.14 -14.72 -4.83
C LYS A 109 6.27 -15.53 -5.47
N ASP A 110 5.91 -16.54 -6.27
CA ASP A 110 6.89 -17.44 -6.88
C ASP A 110 7.81 -16.72 -7.87
N GLU A 111 7.29 -15.74 -8.60
CA GLU A 111 8.07 -14.90 -9.50
C GLU A 111 9.05 -14.01 -8.72
N GLY A 112 8.60 -13.42 -7.62
CA GLY A 112 9.43 -12.63 -6.71
C GLY A 112 10.56 -13.44 -6.08
N LEU A 113 10.30 -14.67 -5.63
CA LEU A 113 11.31 -15.54 -5.03
C LEU A 113 12.38 -16.00 -6.03
N ASN A 114 12.03 -16.10 -7.31
CA ASN A 114 12.92 -16.59 -8.36
C ASN A 114 13.53 -15.46 -9.21
N PHE A 115 13.51 -14.21 -8.72
CA PHE A 115 14.04 -13.08 -9.47
C PHE A 115 15.55 -13.18 -9.73
N ASP A 116 15.98 -12.65 -10.87
CA ASP A 116 17.38 -12.57 -11.25
C ASP A 116 18.01 -11.28 -10.70
N LYS A 117 18.88 -11.40 -9.69
CA LYS A 117 19.61 -10.27 -9.07
C LYS A 117 20.42 -9.43 -10.06
N SER A 118 20.76 -9.95 -11.23
CA SER A 118 21.49 -9.21 -12.25
C SER A 118 20.62 -8.31 -13.13
N LYS A 119 19.28 -8.41 -12.99
CA LYS A 119 18.33 -7.69 -13.84
C LYS A 119 17.56 -6.65 -13.05
N SER A 120 17.26 -5.55 -13.73
CA SER A 120 16.28 -4.59 -13.23
C SER A 120 14.89 -5.19 -13.37
N ILE A 121 14.07 -5.04 -12.34
CA ILE A 121 12.66 -5.39 -12.33
C ILE A 121 11.81 -4.13 -12.42
N THR A 122 10.61 -4.25 -12.99
CA THR A 122 9.56 -3.23 -12.87
C THR A 122 8.45 -3.79 -12.00
N ILE A 123 8.05 -3.03 -11.00
CA ILE A 123 6.94 -3.39 -10.11
C ILE A 123 5.93 -2.26 -10.04
N LYS A 124 4.72 -2.59 -9.66
CA LYS A 124 3.68 -1.62 -9.36
C LYS A 124 3.02 -1.98 -8.04
N GLY A 125 2.83 -1.00 -7.15
CA GLY A 125 2.25 -1.23 -5.83
C GLY A 125 1.69 0.03 -5.20
N PHE A 126 0.89 -0.15 -4.17
CA PHE A 126 0.32 0.94 -3.38
C PHE A 126 1.32 1.40 -2.32
N CYS A 127 1.73 2.66 -2.34
CA CYS A 127 2.63 3.23 -1.34
C CYS A 127 1.85 3.58 -0.07
N SER A 128 2.05 2.80 0.99
CA SER A 128 1.39 3.02 2.29
C SER A 128 2.10 4.06 3.15
N GLY A 129 3.39 4.34 2.89
CA GLY A 129 4.13 5.45 3.50
C GLY A 129 5.60 5.14 3.74
N TYR A 130 6.18 5.85 4.70
CA TYR A 130 7.58 5.71 5.15
C TYR A 130 7.61 5.59 6.69
N ASN A 131 8.38 4.65 7.23
CA ASN A 131 8.42 4.34 8.67
C ASN A 131 9.73 4.80 9.35
N ASP A 132 10.30 5.91 8.90
CA ASP A 132 11.60 6.48 9.27
C ASP A 132 12.83 5.73 8.72
N THR A 133 12.70 4.48 8.26
CA THR A 133 13.78 3.69 7.64
C THR A 133 13.46 3.20 6.24
N ASP A 134 12.24 2.73 6.02
CA ASP A 134 11.82 2.07 4.79
C ASP A 134 10.57 2.70 4.18
N VAL A 135 10.55 2.77 2.86
CA VAL A 135 9.33 3.05 2.09
C VAL A 135 8.55 1.75 1.95
N ILE A 136 7.28 1.76 2.34
CA ILE A 136 6.43 0.58 2.36
C ILE A 136 5.47 0.62 1.18
N LEU A 137 5.57 -0.40 0.32
CA LEU A 137 4.60 -0.68 -0.73
C LEU A 137 3.86 -1.98 -0.44
N GLU A 138 2.55 -1.95 -0.65
CA GLU A 138 1.63 -3.07 -0.48
C GLU A 138 0.96 -3.42 -1.80
N HIS A 139 0.38 -4.61 -1.88
CA HIS A 139 -0.35 -5.09 -3.05
C HIS A 139 0.46 -5.00 -4.34
N CYS A 140 1.74 -5.39 -4.28
CA CYS A 140 2.65 -5.24 -5.40
C CYS A 140 2.46 -6.32 -6.46
N SER A 141 2.45 -5.91 -7.73
CA SER A 141 2.46 -6.73 -8.93
C SER A 141 3.77 -6.56 -9.67
N ILE A 142 4.29 -7.63 -10.28
CA ILE A 142 5.48 -7.57 -11.15
C ILE A 142 5.02 -7.27 -12.58
N ILE A 143 5.68 -6.31 -13.24
CA ILE A 143 5.42 -5.93 -14.63
C ILE A 143 6.56 -6.46 -15.50
N ASN A 144 6.22 -7.37 -16.41
CA ASN A 144 7.12 -7.95 -17.41
C ASN A 144 7.08 -7.21 -18.75
#